data_AF-A0A7W3RJ70-F1
#
_entry.id   AF-A0A7W3RJ70-F1
#
_cell.length_a   1.000
_cell.length_b   1.000
_cell.length_c   1.000
_cell.angle_alpha   90.00
_cell.angle_beta   90.00
_cell.angle_gamma   90.00
#
_symmetry.space_group_name_H-M   'P 1'
#
loop_
_entity.id
_entity.type
_entity.pdbx_description
1 polymer ?
#
loop_
_entity_poly.entity_id
_entity_poly.type
_entity_poly.pdbx_seq_one_letter_code
_entity_poly.pdbx_strand_id
1 'polypeptide(L)'
;MPARALSERAVRAALAAHFAPGQLAAELDEYTPAEVWDRRVRSDGGLLASYRPREELAQAELTCSFVIPSDDEWPTALADLGPACPLGLWVRGREQLAQLTDSAVTVTGNRVPTEHAVTRAHEFATALAEADHTVTATLAFGVDSTAHQAAAETGRATLAVLPRGLDGAHPHAHAPLLRSILDNGGAAVSLYRPGTATSGATLKASSVVLAALARAVILVEALDHVSAMYAAETAVGLHRPLLAAPATGDVRSSGNARLINGQLAVNSPDPHLALALPHTRVTRAGDVADGDLLLAAVAEEGADYSTTPYIAHPEPFDPSCGCGVCCLVTAPGEVVVLSQGDPWESCDPWPPTTACSSSPPSG
;
A
#
# COMPACT_ATOMS: atom_id res chain seq x y z
N MET A 1 -0.71 -45.27 9.33
CA MET A 1 -0.38 -44.51 10.55
C MET A 1 -1.31 -43.30 10.61
N PRO A 2 -1.76 -42.83 11.79
CA PRO A 2 -2.52 -41.59 11.86
C PRO A 2 -1.68 -40.45 11.30
N ALA A 3 -2.28 -39.60 10.46
CA ALA A 3 -1.60 -38.43 9.94
C ALA A 3 -1.21 -37.54 11.14
N ARG A 4 0.09 -37.30 11.34
CA ARG A 4 0.55 -36.23 12.23
C ARG A 4 -0.07 -34.93 11.72
N ALA A 5 -1.01 -34.38 12.49
CA ALA A 5 -1.73 -33.16 12.16
C ALA A 5 -0.78 -32.14 11.51
N LEU A 6 -1.21 -31.58 10.37
CA LEU A 6 -0.42 -30.57 9.68
C LEU A 6 -0.35 -29.34 10.58
N SER A 7 0.82 -28.68 10.64
CA SER A 7 0.92 -27.39 11.31
C SER A 7 0.14 -26.35 10.51
N GLU A 8 -0.42 -25.35 11.19
CA GLU A 8 -1.16 -24.26 10.55
C GLU A 8 -0.34 -23.62 9.41
N ARG A 9 0.97 -23.40 9.64
CA ARG A 9 1.93 -22.92 8.64
C ARG A 9 1.97 -23.77 7.38
N ALA A 10 2.08 -25.10 7.52
CA ALA A 10 2.13 -26.01 6.37
C ALA A 10 0.81 -26.02 5.60
N VAL A 11 -0.32 -25.90 6.30
CA VAL A 11 -1.63 -25.82 5.65
C VAL A 11 -1.84 -24.49 4.92
N ARG A 12 -1.51 -23.36 5.55
CA ARG A 12 -1.58 -22.02 4.93
C ARG A 12 -0.67 -21.93 3.71
N ALA A 13 0.55 -22.47 3.78
CA ALA A 13 1.47 -22.54 2.64
C ALA A 13 0.89 -23.38 1.48
N ALA A 14 0.27 -24.52 1.79
CA ALA A 14 -0.39 -25.36 0.80
C ALA A 14 -1.60 -24.67 0.16
N LEU A 15 -2.48 -24.05 0.96
CA LEU A 15 -3.61 -23.27 0.46
C LEU A 15 -3.13 -22.12 -0.46
N ALA A 16 -2.11 -21.36 -0.04
CA ALA A 16 -1.54 -20.26 -0.81
C ALA A 16 -0.87 -20.69 -2.12
N ALA A 17 -0.37 -21.92 -2.20
CA ALA A 17 0.21 -22.48 -3.41
C ALA A 17 -0.84 -22.85 -4.49
N HIS A 18 -2.12 -22.99 -4.10
CA HIS A 18 -3.18 -23.51 -4.97
C HIS A 18 -4.39 -22.58 -5.15
N PHE A 19 -4.61 -21.62 -4.25
CA PHE A 19 -5.80 -20.76 -4.24
C PHE A 19 -5.44 -19.31 -3.95
N ALA A 20 -6.14 -18.37 -4.59
CA ALA A 20 -6.11 -16.96 -4.19
C ALA A 20 -6.92 -16.75 -2.89
N PRO A 21 -6.53 -15.82 -2.00
CA PRO A 21 -7.20 -15.66 -0.70
C PRO A 21 -8.72 -15.44 -0.79
N GLY A 22 -9.19 -14.63 -1.74
CA GLY A 22 -10.61 -14.38 -1.96
C GLY A 22 -11.43 -15.61 -2.38
N GLN A 23 -10.79 -16.70 -2.81
CA GLN A 23 -11.47 -17.98 -3.06
C GLN A 23 -11.70 -18.80 -1.79
N LEU A 24 -11.09 -18.40 -0.67
CA LEU A 24 -11.07 -19.12 0.60
C LEU A 24 -11.61 -18.30 1.78
N ALA A 25 -11.65 -16.97 1.68
CA ALA A 25 -12.05 -16.06 2.76
C ALA A 25 -13.29 -16.52 3.55
N ALA A 26 -14.44 -16.67 2.86
CA ALA A 26 -15.68 -17.12 3.49
C ALA A 26 -15.63 -18.53 4.12
N GLU A 27 -14.69 -19.39 3.71
CA GLU A 27 -14.47 -20.67 4.41
C GLU A 27 -13.54 -20.50 5.63
N LEU A 28 -12.58 -19.56 5.58
CA LEU A 28 -11.64 -19.29 6.66
C LEU A 28 -12.26 -18.46 7.80
N ASP A 29 -13.40 -17.80 7.54
CA ASP A 29 -14.24 -17.17 8.56
C ASP A 29 -15.03 -18.19 9.40
N GLU A 30 -15.35 -19.37 8.82
CA GLU A 30 -16.18 -20.43 9.45
C GLU A 30 -15.35 -21.63 9.95
N TYR A 31 -14.24 -21.94 9.27
CA TYR A 31 -13.44 -23.16 9.47
C TYR A 31 -11.96 -22.86 9.65
N THR A 32 -11.26 -23.72 10.40
CA THR A 32 -9.79 -23.63 10.51
C THR A 32 -9.11 -23.91 9.16
N PRO A 33 -7.89 -23.39 8.91
CA PRO A 33 -7.16 -23.69 7.67
C PRO A 33 -7.04 -25.19 7.38
N ALA A 34 -6.88 -26.02 8.42
CA ALA A 34 -6.82 -27.47 8.31
C ALA A 34 -8.12 -28.09 7.76
N GLU A 35 -9.27 -27.64 8.25
CA GLU A 35 -10.57 -28.09 7.77
C GLU A 35 -10.85 -27.63 6.34
N VAL A 36 -10.49 -26.38 6.00
CA VAL A 36 -10.57 -25.86 4.63
C VAL A 36 -9.72 -26.68 3.66
N TRP A 37 -8.47 -26.99 4.02
CA TRP A 37 -7.61 -27.85 3.20
C TRP A 37 -8.22 -29.25 3.00
N ASP A 38 -8.70 -29.88 4.08
CA ASP A 38 -9.35 -31.18 4.03
C ASP A 38 -10.64 -31.18 3.17
N ARG A 39 -11.41 -30.09 3.18
CA ARG A 39 -12.56 -29.90 2.26
C ARG A 39 -12.08 -29.81 0.82
N ARG A 40 -11.07 -28.98 0.53
CA ARG A 40 -10.53 -28.79 -0.81
C ARG A 40 -9.96 -30.08 -1.40
N VAL A 41 -9.17 -30.85 -0.63
CA VAL A 41 -8.66 -32.17 -1.04
C VAL A 41 -9.79 -33.16 -1.41
N ARG A 42 -10.93 -33.13 -0.69
CA ARG A 42 -12.10 -33.98 -1.01
C ARG A 42 -12.85 -33.53 -2.27
N SER A 43 -12.93 -32.22 -2.54
CA SER A 43 -13.69 -31.67 -3.67
C SER A 43 -12.93 -31.61 -5.00
N ASP A 44 -11.60 -31.62 -4.95
CA ASP A 44 -10.70 -31.31 -6.07
C ASP A 44 -10.48 -32.47 -7.08
N GLY A 45 -11.24 -33.56 -6.97
CA GLY A 45 -11.13 -34.69 -7.90
C GLY A 45 -9.80 -35.47 -7.83
N GLY A 46 -8.94 -35.14 -6.86
CA GLY A 46 -7.71 -35.87 -6.55
C GLY A 46 -6.40 -35.19 -6.95
N LEU A 47 -6.41 -33.97 -7.50
CA LEU A 47 -5.16 -33.28 -7.90
C LEU A 47 -4.29 -32.98 -6.65
N LEU A 48 -4.91 -32.49 -5.57
CA LEU A 48 -4.25 -32.22 -4.28
C LEU A 48 -3.89 -33.47 -3.47
N ALA A 49 -4.40 -34.67 -3.82
CA ALA A 49 -4.15 -35.89 -3.03
C ALA A 49 -2.68 -36.35 -3.07
N SER A 50 -1.94 -35.97 -4.11
CA SER A 50 -0.49 -36.20 -4.24
C SER A 50 0.35 -35.14 -3.52
N TYR A 51 -0.20 -33.97 -3.20
CA TYR A 51 0.53 -32.87 -2.58
C TYR A 51 0.98 -33.21 -1.14
N ARG A 52 2.12 -32.67 -0.72
CA ARG A 52 2.76 -32.96 0.58
C ARG A 52 3.06 -31.68 1.34
N PRO A 53 2.05 -31.05 2.01
CA PRO A 53 2.20 -29.73 2.65
C PRO A 53 3.43 -29.57 3.55
N ARG A 54 3.76 -30.59 4.34
CA ARG A 54 4.92 -30.58 5.26
C ARG A 54 6.26 -30.64 4.52
N GLU A 55 6.34 -31.39 3.43
CA GLU A 55 7.58 -31.59 2.65
C GLU A 55 7.82 -30.39 1.72
N GLU A 56 6.76 -29.89 1.07
CA GLU A 56 6.80 -28.70 0.22
C GLU A 56 7.14 -27.42 1.00
N LEU A 57 6.60 -27.26 2.22
CA LEU A 57 7.00 -26.18 3.13
C LEU A 57 8.48 -26.32 3.52
N ALA A 58 8.89 -27.49 4.04
CA ALA A 58 10.27 -27.70 4.50
C ALA A 58 11.31 -27.49 3.38
N GLN A 59 10.99 -27.89 2.14
CA GLN A 59 11.86 -27.66 0.98
C GLN A 59 11.97 -26.17 0.61
N ALA A 60 10.89 -25.40 0.75
CA ALA A 60 10.89 -23.96 0.51
C ALA A 60 11.59 -23.17 1.64
N GLU A 61 11.46 -23.62 2.89
CA GLU A 61 12.12 -23.04 4.07
C GLU A 61 13.66 -23.15 4.04
N LEU A 62 14.23 -23.96 3.14
CA LEU A 62 15.66 -23.92 2.81
C LEU A 62 16.10 -22.63 2.10
N THR A 63 15.16 -21.83 1.58
CA THR A 63 15.40 -20.59 0.83
C THR A 63 14.88 -19.35 1.55
N CYS A 64 13.67 -19.43 2.10
CA CYS A 64 13.00 -18.33 2.79
C CYS A 64 11.93 -18.83 3.76
N SER A 65 11.74 -18.14 4.88
CA SER A 65 10.71 -18.49 5.87
C SER A 65 9.32 -18.20 5.31
N PHE A 66 8.31 -19.00 5.70
CA PHE A 66 6.91 -18.62 5.51
C PHE A 66 6.36 -18.04 6.82
N VAL A 67 5.96 -16.77 6.83
CA VAL A 67 5.34 -16.06 7.97
C VAL A 67 3.83 -16.08 7.80
N ILE A 68 3.07 -16.27 8.88
CA ILE A 68 1.60 -16.38 8.89
C ILE A 68 0.98 -15.43 9.92
N PRO A 69 -0.34 -15.15 9.89
CA PRO A 69 -1.00 -14.23 10.82
C PRO A 69 -0.87 -14.51 12.32
N SER A 70 -0.41 -15.69 12.72
CA SER A 70 -0.14 -16.08 14.11
C SER A 70 1.34 -15.97 14.53
N ASP A 71 2.20 -15.40 13.68
CA ASP A 71 3.58 -15.01 14.01
C ASP A 71 3.66 -13.54 14.49
N ASP A 72 4.57 -13.24 15.40
CA ASP A 72 4.85 -11.87 15.88
C ASP A 72 5.39 -10.97 14.75
N GLU A 73 6.06 -11.53 13.74
CA GLU A 73 6.58 -10.78 12.59
C GLU A 73 5.55 -10.53 11.47
N TRP A 74 4.28 -10.88 11.69
CA TRP A 74 3.23 -10.67 10.68
C TRP A 74 2.85 -9.19 10.52
N PRO A 75 2.90 -8.64 9.29
CA PRO A 75 2.44 -7.27 9.04
C PRO A 75 0.91 -7.18 9.16
N THR A 76 0.42 -6.70 10.31
CA THR A 76 -1.01 -6.59 10.62
C THR A 76 -1.78 -5.72 9.63
N ALA A 77 -1.13 -4.72 9.02
CA ALA A 77 -1.67 -3.87 7.96
C ALA A 77 -2.19 -4.62 6.72
N LEU A 78 -1.77 -5.88 6.51
CA LEU A 78 -2.34 -6.75 5.45
C LEU A 78 -3.81 -7.12 5.69
N ALA A 79 -4.31 -7.01 6.93
CA ALA A 79 -5.70 -7.28 7.26
C ALA A 79 -6.67 -6.34 6.52
N ASP A 80 -6.24 -5.11 6.20
CA ASP A 80 -7.03 -4.10 5.48
C ASP A 80 -7.43 -4.57 4.06
N LEU A 81 -6.72 -5.56 3.49
CA LEU A 81 -7.11 -6.22 2.24
C LEU A 81 -8.37 -7.10 2.38
N GLY A 82 -8.90 -7.30 3.59
CA GLY A 82 -10.13 -8.04 3.86
C GLY A 82 -10.10 -9.46 3.26
N PRO A 83 -11.08 -9.86 2.42
CA PRO A 83 -11.08 -11.15 1.73
C PRO A 83 -9.85 -11.42 0.84
N ALA A 84 -9.08 -10.39 0.46
CA ALA A 84 -7.83 -10.53 -0.29
C ALA A 84 -6.57 -10.65 0.60
N CYS A 85 -6.71 -10.59 1.93
CA CYS A 85 -5.61 -10.71 2.88
C CYS A 85 -4.82 -12.03 2.67
N PRO A 86 -3.49 -11.97 2.47
CA PRO A 86 -2.69 -13.17 2.21
C PRO A 86 -2.73 -14.19 3.34
N LEU A 87 -2.75 -15.48 3.00
CA LEU A 87 -2.72 -16.57 3.98
C LEU A 87 -1.39 -16.66 4.73
N GLY A 88 -0.33 -16.07 4.16
CA GLY A 88 1.02 -15.94 4.68
C GLY A 88 1.93 -15.26 3.65
N LEU A 89 3.16 -14.93 4.05
CA LEU A 89 4.20 -14.35 3.20
C LEU A 89 5.45 -15.23 3.22
N TRP A 90 6.10 -15.39 2.07
CA TRP A 90 7.48 -15.86 2.00
C TRP A 90 8.42 -14.68 2.27
N VAL A 91 9.44 -14.88 3.12
CA VAL A 91 10.27 -13.81 3.67
C VAL A 91 11.74 -14.21 3.73
N ARG A 92 12.62 -13.34 3.25
CA ARG A 92 14.05 -13.30 3.60
C ARG A 92 14.28 -12.05 4.44
N GLY A 93 14.98 -12.18 5.57
CA GLY A 93 14.99 -11.13 6.61
C GLY A 93 13.73 -11.14 7.48
N ARG A 94 13.36 -12.32 8.01
CA ARG A 94 12.13 -12.51 8.83
C ARG A 94 12.13 -11.61 10.08
N GLU A 95 13.22 -11.64 10.83
CA GLU A 95 13.42 -10.87 12.09
C GLU A 95 13.20 -9.36 11.89
N GLN A 96 13.47 -8.84 10.68
CA GLN A 96 13.36 -7.42 10.34
C GLN A 96 11.96 -7.03 9.85
N LEU A 97 11.10 -7.98 9.50
CA LEU A 97 9.88 -7.70 8.74
C LEU A 97 8.94 -6.73 9.47
N ALA A 98 8.60 -7.00 10.73
CA ALA A 98 7.68 -6.16 11.50
C ALA A 98 8.18 -4.70 11.59
N GLN A 99 9.45 -4.50 11.98
CA GLN A 99 10.07 -3.18 12.09
C GLN A 99 10.06 -2.43 10.75
N LEU A 100 10.42 -3.13 9.66
CA LEU A 100 10.44 -2.54 8.32
C LEU A 100 9.03 -2.14 7.84
N THR A 101 7.99 -2.87 8.22
CA THR A 101 6.61 -2.54 7.83
C THR A 101 5.98 -1.42 8.67
N ASP A 102 6.39 -1.24 9.92
CA ASP A 102 5.82 -0.20 10.81
C ASP A 102 6.15 1.25 10.36
N SER A 103 7.24 1.44 9.61
CA SER A 103 7.63 2.72 9.01
C SER A 103 7.64 2.71 7.46
N ALA A 104 7.04 1.70 6.82
CA ALA A 104 7.11 1.51 5.37
C ALA A 104 6.43 2.61 4.55
N VAL A 105 7.15 3.17 3.58
CA VAL A 105 6.64 4.09 2.56
C VAL A 105 7.01 3.57 1.17
N THR A 106 6.01 3.40 0.32
CA THR A 106 6.23 2.93 -1.05
C THR A 106 6.72 4.07 -1.93
N VAL A 107 7.80 3.85 -2.68
CA VAL A 107 8.24 4.74 -3.77
C VAL A 107 8.27 3.92 -5.07
N THR A 108 7.34 4.19 -5.99
CA THR A 108 7.18 3.38 -7.21
C THR A 108 6.79 4.22 -8.43
N GLY A 109 6.91 3.63 -9.62
CA GLY A 109 6.55 4.28 -10.87
C GLY A 109 7.04 3.56 -12.12
N ASN A 110 7.48 4.35 -13.09
CA ASN A 110 7.80 3.92 -14.43
C ASN A 110 9.12 3.11 -14.45
N ARG A 111 9.12 2.05 -15.27
CA ARG A 111 10.27 1.17 -15.48
C ARG A 111 11.30 1.73 -16.45
N VAL A 112 10.90 2.71 -17.27
CA VAL A 112 11.77 3.49 -18.15
C VAL A 112 11.47 4.99 -17.90
N PRO A 113 11.84 5.51 -16.71
CA PRO A 113 11.49 6.85 -16.28
C PRO A 113 12.24 7.93 -17.08
N THR A 114 11.72 9.15 -17.05
CA THR A 114 12.50 10.33 -17.45
C THR A 114 13.65 10.59 -16.47
N GLU A 115 14.70 11.32 -16.90
CA GLU A 115 15.80 11.73 -16.00
C GLU A 115 15.27 12.52 -14.79
N HIS A 116 14.28 13.39 -15.01
CA HIS A 116 13.60 14.13 -13.96
C HIS A 116 12.91 13.22 -12.93
N ALA A 117 12.27 12.14 -13.39
CA ALA A 117 11.66 11.14 -12.51
C ALA A 117 12.70 10.27 -11.78
N VAL A 118 13.89 10.05 -12.35
CA VAL A 118 15.01 9.41 -11.63
C VAL A 118 15.49 10.31 -10.49
N THR A 119 15.76 11.59 -10.76
CA THR A 119 16.15 12.57 -9.73
C THR A 119 15.11 12.63 -8.62
N ARG A 120 13.83 12.77 -8.97
CA ARG A 120 12.75 12.86 -7.99
C ARG A 120 12.57 11.58 -7.17
N ALA A 121 12.77 10.39 -7.77
CA ALA A 121 12.75 9.12 -7.04
C ALA A 121 13.88 9.03 -6.02
N HIS A 122 15.07 9.54 -6.39
CA HIS A 122 16.23 9.61 -5.50
C HIS A 122 15.98 10.60 -4.34
N GLU A 123 15.47 11.80 -4.63
CA GLU A 123 15.12 12.82 -3.63
C GLU A 123 14.09 12.31 -2.61
N PHE A 124 12.98 11.71 -3.07
CA PHE A 124 11.96 11.15 -2.18
C PHE A 124 12.52 10.02 -1.29
N ALA A 125 13.23 9.06 -1.88
CA ALA A 125 13.73 7.91 -1.14
C ALA A 125 14.86 8.26 -0.16
N THR A 126 15.71 9.23 -0.52
CA THR A 126 16.75 9.77 0.38
C THR A 126 16.09 10.45 1.59
N ALA A 127 15.16 11.39 1.35
CA ALA A 127 14.50 12.13 2.44
C ALA A 127 13.75 11.18 3.40
N LEU A 128 13.02 10.20 2.86
CA LEU A 128 12.33 9.19 3.66
C LEU A 128 13.29 8.39 4.55
N ALA A 129 14.40 7.91 3.98
CA ALA A 129 15.37 7.10 4.71
C ALA A 129 16.15 7.93 5.75
N GLU A 130 16.49 9.18 5.46
CA GLU A 130 17.07 10.11 6.44
C GLU A 130 16.12 10.36 7.62
N ALA A 131 14.80 10.35 7.38
CA ALA A 131 13.73 10.48 8.37
C ALA A 131 13.28 9.16 9.02
N ASP A 132 14.11 8.10 9.00
CA ASP A 132 13.83 6.78 9.61
C ASP A 132 12.63 5.99 9.02
N HIS A 133 12.10 6.40 7.86
CA HIS A 133 11.11 5.61 7.12
C HIS A 133 11.77 4.50 6.30
N THR A 134 11.12 3.33 6.27
CA THR A 134 11.55 2.22 5.44
C THR A 134 11.06 2.42 4.00
N VAL A 135 11.98 2.66 3.06
CA VAL A 135 11.60 2.69 1.64
C VAL A 135 11.26 1.28 1.15
N THR A 136 10.11 1.13 0.50
CA THR A 136 9.67 -0.15 -0.09
C THR A 136 9.27 -0.01 -1.56
N ALA A 137 9.59 -1.04 -2.38
CA ALA A 137 9.25 -1.08 -3.80
C ALA A 137 9.27 -2.55 -4.33
N THR A 138 8.91 -2.77 -5.61
CA THR A 138 8.89 -4.12 -6.23
C THR A 138 10.25 -4.60 -6.77
N LEU A 139 11.32 -3.85 -6.54
CA LEU A 139 12.65 -4.05 -7.14
C LEU A 139 12.68 -3.97 -8.68
N ALA A 140 11.65 -3.41 -9.33
CA ALA A 140 11.61 -3.24 -10.79
C ALA A 140 12.72 -2.28 -11.30
N PHE A 141 12.93 -2.25 -12.62
CA PHE A 141 13.72 -1.20 -13.26
C PHE A 141 13.13 0.19 -13.03
N GLY A 142 13.93 1.23 -13.23
CA GLY A 142 13.49 2.62 -13.12
C GLY A 142 13.30 3.05 -11.68
N VAL A 143 12.15 3.68 -11.40
CA VAL A 143 11.83 4.32 -10.11
C VAL A 143 12.08 3.37 -8.93
N ASP A 144 11.55 2.15 -8.96
CA ASP A 144 11.66 1.18 -7.87
C ASP A 144 13.14 0.87 -7.51
N SER A 145 14.00 0.64 -8.51
CA SER A 145 15.43 0.43 -8.28
C SER A 145 16.16 1.68 -7.80
N THR A 146 15.81 2.85 -8.34
CA THR A 146 16.38 4.13 -7.91
C THR A 146 16.06 4.40 -6.44
N ALA A 147 14.82 4.13 -6.01
CA ALA A 147 14.39 4.29 -4.63
C ALA A 147 15.17 3.39 -3.65
N HIS A 148 15.33 2.10 -3.98
CA HIS A 148 16.16 1.19 -3.18
C HIS A 148 17.63 1.60 -3.12
N GLN A 149 18.19 2.13 -4.21
CA GLN A 149 19.58 2.59 -4.27
C GLN A 149 19.79 3.84 -3.41
N ALA A 150 18.97 4.87 -3.61
CA ALA A 150 19.01 6.12 -2.86
C ALA A 150 18.83 5.91 -1.34
N ALA A 151 17.86 5.09 -0.95
CA ALA A 151 17.67 4.74 0.46
C ALA A 151 18.90 3.99 1.04
N ALA A 152 19.51 3.07 0.28
CA ALA A 152 20.71 2.37 0.71
C ALA A 152 21.95 3.27 0.84
N GLU A 153 22.04 4.37 0.07
CA GLU A 153 23.12 5.36 0.19
C GLU A 153 23.12 6.07 1.56
N THR A 154 21.95 6.19 2.21
CA THR A 154 21.81 6.71 3.59
C THR A 154 22.19 5.68 4.67
N GLY A 155 22.54 4.45 4.27
CA GLY A 155 22.86 3.34 5.20
C GLY A 155 21.63 2.67 5.84
N ARG A 156 20.42 2.95 5.34
CA ARG A 156 19.17 2.40 5.89
C ARG A 156 18.72 1.12 5.17
N ALA A 157 18.06 0.27 5.94
CA ALA A 157 17.42 -0.94 5.44
C ALA A 157 16.19 -0.61 4.57
N THR A 158 15.89 -1.47 3.60
CA THR A 158 14.70 -1.34 2.74
C THR A 158 13.94 -2.66 2.63
N LEU A 159 12.69 -2.60 2.16
CA LEU A 159 11.80 -3.76 2.02
C LEU A 159 11.45 -3.98 0.54
N ALA A 160 11.83 -5.12 -0.04
CA ALA A 160 11.53 -5.46 -1.43
C ALA A 160 10.33 -6.41 -1.55
N VAL A 161 9.33 -6.06 -2.37
CA VAL A 161 8.11 -6.88 -2.58
C VAL A 161 8.14 -7.55 -3.97
N LEU A 162 8.57 -8.81 -4.03
CA LEU A 162 8.88 -9.46 -5.30
C LEU A 162 7.64 -10.11 -5.97
N PRO A 163 7.48 -9.98 -7.31
CA PRO A 163 6.40 -10.61 -8.06
C PRO A 163 6.71 -12.08 -8.43
N ARG A 164 7.43 -12.81 -7.58
CA ARG A 164 7.96 -14.17 -7.83
C ARG A 164 8.49 -14.82 -6.56
N GLY A 165 8.86 -16.10 -6.62
CA GLY A 165 9.60 -16.79 -5.56
C GLY A 165 10.93 -16.10 -5.20
N LEU A 166 11.32 -16.14 -3.93
CA LEU A 166 12.51 -15.46 -3.38
C LEU A 166 13.85 -16.16 -3.64
N ASP A 167 13.84 -17.21 -4.47
CA ASP A 167 15.02 -17.89 -5.03
C ASP A 167 15.80 -17.02 -6.03
N GLY A 168 15.28 -15.85 -6.42
CA GLY A 168 16.02 -14.86 -7.19
C GLY A 168 15.26 -13.54 -7.38
N ALA A 169 15.93 -12.54 -7.94
CA ALA A 169 15.34 -11.24 -8.24
C ALA A 169 14.45 -11.25 -9.50
N HIS A 170 13.57 -10.25 -9.61
CA HIS A 170 12.95 -9.82 -10.87
C HIS A 170 13.06 -8.30 -10.97
N PRO A 171 13.68 -7.73 -12.02
CA PRO A 171 14.40 -8.42 -13.09
C PRO A 171 15.65 -9.16 -12.58
N HIS A 172 16.13 -10.16 -13.33
CA HIS A 172 17.31 -10.94 -12.91
C HIS A 172 18.57 -10.08 -12.71
N ALA A 173 18.70 -9.00 -13.50
CA ALA A 173 19.78 -8.02 -13.38
C ALA A 173 19.88 -7.36 -11.98
N HIS A 174 18.80 -7.35 -11.21
CA HIS A 174 18.76 -6.78 -9.86
C HIS A 174 19.10 -7.80 -8.75
N ALA A 175 19.63 -8.98 -9.09
CA ALA A 175 20.17 -9.91 -8.10
C ALA A 175 21.27 -9.31 -7.19
N PRO A 176 22.18 -8.42 -7.67
CA PRO A 176 23.10 -7.70 -6.78
C PRO A 176 22.39 -6.71 -5.85
N LEU A 177 21.36 -6.00 -6.33
CA LEU A 177 20.59 -5.04 -5.54
C LEU A 177 19.80 -5.77 -4.43
N LEU A 178 19.10 -6.86 -4.76
CA LEU A 178 18.42 -7.72 -3.79
C LEU A 178 19.38 -8.24 -2.70
N ARG A 179 20.62 -8.57 -3.08
CA ARG A 179 21.64 -8.99 -2.12
C ARG A 179 22.03 -7.83 -1.19
N SER A 180 22.34 -6.66 -1.77
CA SER A 180 22.66 -5.43 -1.02
C SER A 180 21.58 -5.08 0.02
N ILE A 181 20.29 -5.17 -0.36
CA ILE A 181 19.16 -4.93 0.55
C ILE A 181 19.23 -5.87 1.77
N LEU A 182 19.44 -7.17 1.54
CA LEU A 182 19.48 -8.17 2.62
C LEU A 182 20.75 -8.09 3.46
N ASP A 183 21.90 -7.82 2.82
CA ASP A 183 23.20 -7.67 3.50
C ASP A 183 23.21 -6.42 4.41
N ASN A 184 22.45 -5.37 4.07
CA ASN A 184 22.25 -4.15 4.85
C ASN A 184 21.11 -4.26 5.90
N GLY A 185 20.65 -5.47 6.25
CA GLY A 185 19.59 -5.67 7.24
C GLY A 185 18.18 -5.30 6.76
N GLY A 186 17.97 -5.23 5.44
CA GLY A 186 16.64 -5.17 4.84
C GLY A 186 15.98 -6.54 4.71
N ALA A 187 14.76 -6.54 4.16
CA ALA A 187 13.99 -7.75 3.94
C ALA A 187 13.45 -7.83 2.50
N ALA A 188 13.09 -9.04 2.08
CA ALA A 188 12.41 -9.31 0.82
C ALA A 188 11.23 -10.23 1.05
N VAL A 189 10.06 -9.85 0.55
CA VAL A 189 8.79 -10.57 0.75
C VAL A 189 8.16 -10.97 -0.59
N SER A 190 7.35 -12.04 -0.56
CA SER A 190 6.56 -12.49 -1.71
C SER A 190 5.34 -13.30 -1.28
N LEU A 191 4.27 -13.24 -2.06
CA LEU A 191 3.15 -14.18 -1.96
C LEU A 191 3.50 -15.59 -2.46
N TYR A 192 4.59 -15.71 -3.22
CA TYR A 192 4.88 -16.87 -4.04
C TYR A 192 6.07 -17.67 -3.51
N ARG A 193 5.91 -19.00 -3.50
CA ARG A 193 6.95 -19.93 -3.04
C ARG A 193 8.19 -19.89 -3.95
N PRO A 194 9.37 -20.29 -3.44
CA PRO A 194 10.57 -20.51 -4.26
C PRO A 194 10.27 -21.33 -5.53
N GLY A 195 10.80 -20.88 -6.67
CA GLY A 195 10.60 -21.49 -7.98
C GLY A 195 9.39 -20.96 -8.77
N THR A 196 8.49 -20.17 -8.16
CA THR A 196 7.42 -19.50 -8.92
C THR A 196 7.96 -18.34 -9.75
N ALA A 197 7.75 -18.39 -11.07
CA ALA A 197 8.14 -17.34 -12.00
C ALA A 197 7.18 -16.13 -12.02
N THR A 198 7.66 -14.99 -12.52
CA THR A 198 6.85 -13.77 -12.68
C THR A 198 5.85 -13.90 -13.83
N SER A 199 4.63 -13.38 -13.63
CA SER A 199 3.60 -13.21 -14.65
C SER A 199 2.86 -11.87 -14.46
N GLY A 200 1.96 -11.51 -15.38
CA GLY A 200 1.10 -10.33 -15.21
C GLY A 200 0.24 -10.38 -13.93
N ALA A 201 -0.22 -11.57 -13.54
CA ALA A 201 -0.99 -11.76 -12.32
C ALA A 201 -0.12 -11.55 -11.07
N THR A 202 1.12 -12.07 -11.05
CA THR A 202 2.01 -11.89 -9.89
C THR A 202 2.49 -10.46 -9.74
N LEU A 203 2.68 -9.73 -10.85
CA LEU A 203 2.95 -8.30 -10.85
C LEU A 203 1.81 -7.46 -10.25
N LYS A 204 0.55 -7.77 -10.58
CA LYS A 204 -0.60 -7.10 -9.97
C LYS A 204 -0.67 -7.41 -8.47
N ALA A 205 -0.53 -8.68 -8.09
CA ALA A 205 -0.62 -9.10 -6.70
C ALA A 205 0.50 -8.52 -5.81
N SER A 206 1.74 -8.42 -6.31
CA SER A 206 2.83 -7.75 -5.58
C SER A 206 2.58 -6.25 -5.40
N SER A 207 1.97 -5.58 -6.38
CA SER A 207 1.62 -4.15 -6.27
C SER A 207 0.51 -3.89 -5.24
N VAL A 208 -0.46 -4.80 -5.11
CA VAL A 208 -1.49 -4.77 -4.06
C VAL A 208 -0.84 -4.93 -2.67
N VAL A 209 0.02 -5.94 -2.50
CA VAL A 209 0.74 -6.18 -1.24
C VAL A 209 1.67 -5.02 -0.88
N LEU A 210 2.36 -4.44 -1.87
CA LEU A 210 3.24 -3.29 -1.66
C LEU A 210 2.50 -2.09 -1.05
N ALA A 211 1.31 -1.76 -1.57
CA ALA A 211 0.48 -0.69 -1.02
C ALA A 211 -0.08 -1.04 0.38
N ALA A 212 -0.53 -2.28 0.59
CA ALA A 212 -1.07 -2.72 1.88
C ALA A 212 -0.03 -2.76 3.02
N LEU A 213 1.23 -3.08 2.69
CA LEU A 213 2.35 -3.07 3.64
C LEU A 213 2.83 -1.65 3.99
N ALA A 214 2.41 -0.62 3.27
CA ALA A 214 2.89 0.75 3.43
C ALA A 214 1.89 1.66 4.16
N ARG A 215 2.43 2.66 4.84
CA ARG A 215 1.67 3.75 5.48
C ARG A 215 1.33 4.85 4.49
N ALA A 216 2.14 5.02 3.45
CA ALA A 216 1.91 5.95 2.35
C ALA A 216 2.50 5.40 1.04
N VAL A 217 1.99 5.87 -0.09
CA VAL A 217 2.46 5.52 -1.44
C VAL A 217 2.83 6.79 -2.22
N ILE A 218 4.00 6.76 -2.84
CA ILE A 218 4.53 7.83 -3.69
C ILE A 218 4.66 7.32 -5.11
N LEU A 219 3.89 7.92 -6.02
CA LEU A 219 3.89 7.63 -7.45
C LEU A 219 4.70 8.69 -8.19
N VAL A 220 5.95 8.36 -8.54
CA VAL A 220 6.91 9.34 -9.07
C VAL A 220 6.65 9.69 -10.54
N GLU A 221 6.28 8.71 -11.35
CA GLU A 221 5.90 8.85 -12.77
C GLU A 221 5.24 7.53 -13.18
N ALA A 222 4.04 7.52 -13.75
CA ALA A 222 3.41 6.31 -14.27
C ALA A 222 2.47 6.56 -15.45
N LEU A 223 2.49 5.62 -16.40
CA LEU A 223 1.47 5.45 -17.44
C LEU A 223 0.18 4.90 -16.80
N ASP A 224 -0.99 5.23 -17.36
CA ASP A 224 -2.27 4.86 -16.73
C ASP A 224 -2.55 3.35 -16.61
N HIS A 225 -1.78 2.50 -17.30
CA HIS A 225 -2.04 1.05 -17.40
C HIS A 225 -0.80 0.19 -17.09
N VAL A 226 0.04 0.61 -16.13
CA VAL A 226 1.22 -0.17 -15.66
C VAL A 226 1.08 -0.65 -14.21
N SER A 227 1.95 -1.57 -13.78
CA SER A 227 1.86 -2.19 -12.45
C SER A 227 1.87 -1.20 -11.28
N ALA A 228 2.60 -0.08 -11.40
CA ALA A 228 2.62 0.98 -10.38
C ALA A 228 1.22 1.60 -10.13
N MET A 229 0.36 1.66 -11.15
CA MET A 229 -1.01 2.14 -10.98
C MET A 229 -1.85 1.22 -10.09
N TYR A 230 -1.62 -0.11 -10.09
CA TYR A 230 -2.30 -0.99 -9.14
C TYR A 230 -1.90 -0.72 -7.69
N ALA A 231 -0.65 -0.27 -7.43
CA ALA A 231 -0.26 0.13 -6.08
C ALA A 231 -0.97 1.43 -5.68
N ALA A 232 -1.04 2.42 -6.58
CA ALA A 232 -1.77 3.67 -6.35
C ALA A 232 -3.29 3.46 -6.16
N GLU A 233 -3.93 2.67 -7.03
CA GLU A 233 -5.35 2.30 -6.91
C GLU A 233 -5.65 1.51 -5.63
N THR A 234 -4.74 0.62 -5.21
CA THR A 234 -4.86 -0.08 -3.93
C THR A 234 -4.69 0.89 -2.76
N ALA A 235 -3.77 1.85 -2.83
CA ALA A 235 -3.61 2.87 -1.79
C ALA A 235 -4.90 3.65 -1.58
N VAL A 236 -5.54 4.13 -2.66
CA VAL A 236 -6.84 4.80 -2.63
C VAL A 236 -7.90 3.90 -1.98
N GLY A 237 -8.03 2.64 -2.42
CA GLY A 237 -9.01 1.69 -1.89
C GLY A 237 -8.77 1.22 -0.45
N LEU A 238 -7.57 1.40 0.08
CA LEU A 238 -7.20 1.14 1.49
C LEU A 238 -7.12 2.43 2.33
N HIS A 239 -7.60 3.56 1.78
CA HIS A 239 -7.48 4.90 2.37
C HIS A 239 -6.07 5.26 2.84
N ARG A 240 -5.05 4.74 2.15
CA ARG A 240 -3.64 5.09 2.37
C ARG A 240 -3.31 6.40 1.66
N PRO A 241 -2.62 7.34 2.33
CA PRO A 241 -2.06 8.53 1.73
C PRO A 241 -1.32 8.23 0.42
N LEU A 242 -1.81 8.84 -0.66
CA LEU A 242 -1.20 8.74 -1.98
C LEU A 242 -0.70 10.12 -2.39
N LEU A 243 0.60 10.21 -2.68
CA LEU A 243 1.20 11.37 -3.34
C LEU A 243 1.56 10.99 -4.77
N ALA A 244 1.08 11.79 -5.72
CA ALA A 244 1.50 11.71 -7.11
C ALA A 244 2.37 12.92 -7.41
N ALA A 245 3.57 12.68 -7.93
CA ALA A 245 4.41 13.76 -8.42
C ALA A 245 3.71 14.50 -9.57
N PRO A 246 3.92 15.83 -9.71
CA PRO A 246 3.23 16.63 -10.71
C PRO A 246 3.44 16.09 -12.13
N ALA A 247 2.35 15.97 -12.88
CA ALA A 247 2.40 15.56 -14.27
C ALA A 247 3.16 16.60 -15.12
N THR A 248 4.09 16.13 -15.94
CA THR A 248 5.02 16.99 -16.72
C THR A 248 4.49 17.32 -18.12
N GLY A 249 3.30 16.82 -18.47
CA GLY A 249 2.77 16.84 -19.84
C GLY A 249 3.30 15.72 -20.73
N ASP A 250 4.33 14.96 -20.31
CA ASP A 250 4.75 13.72 -20.97
C ASP A 250 3.69 12.62 -20.72
N VAL A 251 3.38 11.84 -21.75
CA VAL A 251 2.48 10.66 -21.69
C VAL A 251 2.88 9.67 -20.59
N ARG A 252 4.18 9.57 -20.25
CA ARG A 252 4.70 8.78 -19.12
C ARG A 252 4.12 9.17 -17.76
N SER A 253 3.57 10.38 -17.62
CA SER A 253 2.90 10.87 -16.42
C SER A 253 1.36 10.83 -16.50
N SER A 254 0.78 10.14 -17.49
CA SER A 254 -0.68 10.06 -17.69
C SER A 254 -1.44 9.47 -16.50
N GLY A 255 -0.88 8.48 -15.80
CA GLY A 255 -1.46 7.92 -14.58
C GLY A 255 -1.41 8.88 -13.40
N ASN A 256 -0.29 9.60 -13.22
CA ASN A 256 -0.20 10.71 -12.26
C ASN A 256 -1.28 11.76 -12.56
N ALA A 257 -1.40 12.18 -13.83
CA ALA A 257 -2.40 13.15 -14.26
C ALA A 257 -3.83 12.66 -13.99
N ARG A 258 -4.15 11.37 -14.23
CA ARG A 258 -5.46 10.79 -13.92
C ARG A 258 -5.77 10.88 -12.42
N LEU A 259 -4.82 10.49 -11.56
CA LEU A 259 -5.00 10.49 -10.11
C LEU A 259 -5.15 11.91 -9.56
N ILE A 260 -4.32 12.86 -10.02
CA ILE A 260 -4.38 14.27 -9.60
C ILE A 260 -5.68 14.93 -10.08
N ASN A 261 -6.06 14.75 -11.36
CA ASN A 261 -7.28 15.35 -11.91
C ASN A 261 -8.56 14.73 -11.33
N GLY A 262 -8.50 13.46 -10.89
CA GLY A 262 -9.57 12.79 -10.17
C GLY A 262 -9.56 13.04 -8.65
N GLN A 263 -8.69 13.93 -8.15
CA GLN A 263 -8.53 14.23 -6.73
C GLN A 263 -8.23 13.00 -5.85
N LEU A 264 -7.58 11.97 -6.40
CA LEU A 264 -7.25 10.72 -5.70
C LEU A 264 -5.84 10.72 -5.09
N ALA A 265 -5.07 11.79 -5.27
CA ALA A 265 -3.70 11.89 -4.79
C ALA A 265 -3.30 13.34 -4.49
N VAL A 266 -2.46 13.52 -3.47
CA VAL A 266 -1.73 14.76 -3.21
C VAL A 266 -0.83 15.07 -4.39
N ASN A 267 -1.04 16.22 -5.03
CA ASN A 267 -0.17 16.73 -6.09
C ASN A 267 1.01 17.51 -5.49
N SER A 268 2.19 16.90 -5.36
CA SER A 268 3.36 17.62 -4.85
C SER A 268 4.70 17.11 -5.39
N PRO A 269 5.63 18.01 -5.75
CA PRO A 269 7.00 17.64 -6.08
C PRO A 269 7.90 17.44 -4.86
N ASP A 270 7.43 17.83 -3.66
CA ASP A 270 8.26 18.09 -2.48
C ASP A 270 8.43 16.86 -1.57
N PRO A 271 9.67 16.37 -1.34
CA PRO A 271 9.96 15.32 -0.38
C PRO A 271 9.55 15.63 1.06
N HIS A 272 9.54 16.89 1.50
CA HIS A 272 9.11 17.22 2.87
C HIS A 272 7.64 16.87 3.12
N LEU A 273 6.79 17.03 2.09
CA LEU A 273 5.39 16.61 2.19
C LEU A 273 5.25 15.09 2.29
N ALA A 274 6.10 14.34 1.58
CA ALA A 274 6.14 12.89 1.66
C ALA A 274 6.48 12.37 3.08
N LEU A 275 7.25 13.12 3.88
CA LEU A 275 7.54 12.79 5.28
C LEU A 275 6.29 12.94 6.19
N ALA A 276 5.35 13.82 5.84
CA ALA A 276 4.13 14.00 6.63
C ALA A 276 3.10 12.87 6.40
N LEU A 277 3.09 12.26 5.21
CA LEU A 277 2.07 11.28 4.81
C LEU A 277 1.95 10.07 5.76
N PRO A 278 3.02 9.43 6.26
CA PRO A 278 2.89 8.27 7.15
C PRO A 278 2.28 8.61 8.53
N HIS A 279 2.25 9.90 8.87
CA HIS A 279 1.73 10.44 10.12
C HIS A 279 0.33 11.05 9.97
N THR A 280 -0.26 11.06 8.77
CA THR A 280 -1.64 11.50 8.59
C THR A 280 -2.57 10.60 9.39
N ARG A 281 -3.47 11.23 10.13
CA ARG A 281 -4.60 10.58 10.79
C ARG A 281 -5.87 10.81 9.96
N VAL A 282 -6.96 10.22 10.42
CA VAL A 282 -8.32 10.36 9.90
C VAL A 282 -9.11 10.85 11.11
N THR A 283 -9.58 12.09 11.09
CA THR A 283 -10.26 12.71 12.24
C THR A 283 -11.36 13.70 11.72
N ARG A 284 -12.45 14.02 12.46
CA ARG A 284 -13.72 14.70 12.02
C ARG A 284 -13.68 16.25 12.02
N ALA A 285 -14.38 17.02 11.18
CA ALA A 285 -14.20 18.48 10.96
C ALA A 285 -14.11 19.55 12.11
N GLY A 286 -14.41 19.30 13.39
CA GLY A 286 -14.40 20.30 14.50
C GLY A 286 -13.02 20.72 15.07
N ASP A 287 -12.27 19.84 15.75
CA ASP A 287 -10.94 20.14 16.32
C ASP A 287 -9.76 19.89 15.36
N VAL A 288 -9.73 20.65 14.26
CA VAL A 288 -8.51 20.96 13.47
C VAL A 288 -7.68 21.86 14.38
N ALA A 289 -6.39 21.64 14.51
CA ALA A 289 -5.54 22.64 15.15
C ALA A 289 -5.11 23.72 14.14
N ASP A 290 -5.06 24.99 14.56
CA ASP A 290 -4.29 26.01 13.85
C ASP A 290 -2.86 25.49 13.59
N GLY A 291 -2.44 25.47 12.32
CA GLY A 291 -1.17 24.88 11.91
C GLY A 291 -1.23 23.43 11.38
N ASP A 292 -2.36 22.71 11.49
CA ASP A 292 -2.51 21.37 10.86
C ASP A 292 -2.47 21.50 9.32
N LEU A 293 -1.88 20.52 8.64
CA LEU A 293 -1.82 20.49 7.17
C LEU A 293 -2.99 19.68 6.59
N LEU A 294 -3.91 20.35 5.90
CA LEU A 294 -5.06 19.71 5.26
C LEU A 294 -4.69 19.17 3.88
N LEU A 295 -4.84 17.84 3.72
CA LEU A 295 -4.52 17.12 2.49
C LEU A 295 -5.76 16.76 1.65
N ALA A 296 -6.86 16.39 2.31
CA ALA A 296 -8.06 15.84 1.67
C ALA A 296 -9.30 15.99 2.56
N ALA A 297 -10.48 15.94 1.94
CA ALA A 297 -11.72 15.56 2.59
C ALA A 297 -12.00 14.08 2.31
N VAL A 298 -12.40 13.31 3.32
CA VAL A 298 -12.76 11.89 3.17
C VAL A 298 -14.25 11.71 3.45
N ALA A 299 -14.97 11.00 2.59
CA ALA A 299 -16.35 10.59 2.77
C ALA A 299 -16.48 9.05 2.75
N GLU A 300 -17.70 8.52 2.92
CA GLU A 300 -17.98 7.09 2.82
C GLU A 300 -17.54 6.51 1.46
N GLU A 301 -17.56 7.33 0.41
CA GLU A 301 -17.17 6.95 -0.96
C GLU A 301 -15.65 7.02 -1.25
N GLY A 302 -14.84 7.69 -0.42
CA GLY A 302 -13.40 7.87 -0.67
C GLY A 302 -12.81 9.20 -0.21
N ALA A 303 -11.58 9.49 -0.63
CA ALA A 303 -10.86 10.72 -0.27
C ALA A 303 -10.68 11.67 -1.48
N ASP A 304 -11.24 12.86 -1.38
CA ASP A 304 -11.06 14.00 -2.29
C ASP A 304 -9.87 14.85 -1.81
N TYR A 305 -8.70 14.60 -2.40
CA TYR A 305 -7.47 15.35 -2.13
C TYR A 305 -7.55 16.78 -2.68
N SER A 306 -6.97 17.72 -1.92
CA SER A 306 -6.76 19.09 -2.39
C SER A 306 -5.71 19.10 -3.51
N THR A 307 -5.98 19.89 -4.56
CA THR A 307 -4.98 20.20 -5.59
C THR A 307 -3.81 21.03 -5.07
N THR A 308 -4.00 21.72 -3.95
CA THR A 308 -2.98 22.45 -3.18
C THR A 308 -3.25 22.25 -1.69
N PRO A 309 -2.52 21.35 -1.01
CA PRO A 309 -2.54 21.25 0.45
C PRO A 309 -2.24 22.60 1.11
N TYR A 310 -2.94 22.91 2.19
CA TYR A 310 -2.81 24.20 2.88
C TYR A 310 -2.83 24.03 4.40
N ILE A 311 -2.22 24.98 5.09
CA ILE A 311 -2.19 25.04 6.55
C ILE A 311 -3.54 25.59 7.04
N ALA A 312 -4.17 24.86 7.94
CA ALA A 312 -5.43 25.22 8.54
C ALA A 312 -5.29 26.43 9.47
N HIS A 313 -6.28 27.32 9.38
CA HIS A 313 -6.45 28.46 10.27
C HIS A 313 -7.92 28.54 10.70
N PRO A 314 -8.36 27.70 11.67
CA PRO A 314 -9.76 27.62 12.05
C PRO A 314 -10.28 28.94 12.65
N GLU A 315 -11.22 29.58 11.95
CA GLU A 315 -11.97 30.76 12.42
C GLU A 315 -13.31 30.31 13.03
N PRO A 316 -14.10 31.17 13.70
CA PRO A 316 -15.46 30.81 14.13
C PRO A 316 -16.38 30.40 12.97
N PHE A 317 -17.37 29.54 13.22
CA PHE A 317 -18.25 29.04 12.16
C PHE A 317 -19.12 30.15 11.52
N ASP A 318 -18.88 30.41 10.23
CA ASP A 318 -19.69 31.33 9.42
C ASP A 318 -20.56 30.56 8.39
N PRO A 319 -21.88 30.42 8.62
CA PRO A 319 -22.79 29.80 7.64
C PRO A 319 -22.97 30.63 6.36
N SER A 320 -22.44 31.86 6.29
CA SER A 320 -22.47 32.73 5.10
C SER A 320 -21.18 32.72 4.27
N CYS A 321 -20.17 31.92 4.63
CA CYS A 321 -18.85 31.86 3.96
C CYS A 321 -18.89 31.65 2.44
N GLY A 322 -19.94 31.02 1.91
CA GLY A 322 -20.02 30.56 0.50
C GLY A 322 -19.06 29.41 0.13
N CYS A 323 -18.16 29.04 1.06
CA CYS A 323 -17.11 28.02 0.96
C CYS A 323 -17.62 26.58 0.76
N GLY A 324 -18.92 26.34 0.93
CA GLY A 324 -19.59 25.09 0.55
C GLY A 324 -19.35 23.87 1.43
N VAL A 325 -18.36 23.92 2.33
CA VAL A 325 -18.10 22.90 3.36
C VAL A 325 -19.37 22.57 4.17
N CYS A 326 -20.17 23.59 4.50
CA CYS A 326 -21.44 23.45 5.20
C CYS A 326 -22.58 22.78 4.39
N CYS A 327 -22.45 22.63 3.07
CA CYS A 327 -23.47 22.01 2.21
C CYS A 327 -23.34 20.49 2.11
N LEU A 328 -22.16 19.92 2.39
CA LEU A 328 -21.83 18.51 2.17
C LEU A 328 -22.30 17.59 3.31
N VAL A 329 -22.73 18.15 4.45
CA VAL A 329 -23.03 17.38 5.68
C VAL A 329 -24.50 17.55 6.06
N THR A 330 -25.40 16.91 5.29
CA THR A 330 -26.86 16.94 5.57
C THR A 330 -27.33 15.83 6.52
N ALA A 331 -26.46 14.90 6.90
CA ALA A 331 -26.66 13.94 7.99
C ALA A 331 -25.31 13.64 8.68
N PRO A 332 -25.29 13.34 10.00
CA PRO A 332 -24.10 12.81 10.65
C PRO A 332 -23.79 11.39 10.15
N GLY A 333 -22.59 11.19 9.61
CA GLY A 333 -22.07 9.93 9.07
C GLY A 333 -20.53 9.88 9.13
N GLU A 334 -19.91 8.82 8.62
CA GLU A 334 -18.45 8.65 8.65
C GLU A 334 -17.76 9.43 7.52
N VAL A 335 -17.73 10.76 7.67
CA VAL A 335 -17.05 11.71 6.78
C VAL A 335 -16.02 12.49 7.59
N VAL A 336 -14.77 12.46 7.13
CA VAL A 336 -13.55 12.79 7.86
C VAL A 336 -12.69 13.77 7.05
N VAL A 337 -12.65 15.03 7.47
CA VAL A 337 -11.56 15.96 7.15
C VAL A 337 -10.71 16.07 8.40
N LEU A 338 -9.43 15.67 8.34
CA LEU A 338 -8.40 15.76 9.39
C LEU A 338 -8.63 16.86 10.48
N SER A 339 -9.36 16.52 11.55
CA SER A 339 -9.86 17.42 12.62
C SER A 339 -10.52 16.62 13.78
N GLN A 340 -11.17 17.14 14.84
CA GLN A 340 -11.92 16.28 15.82
C GLN A 340 -13.42 16.65 16.06
N GLY A 341 -14.16 15.88 16.87
CA GLY A 341 -15.59 15.61 16.64
C GLY A 341 -16.69 16.46 17.29
N ASP A 342 -17.87 16.40 16.63
CA ASP A 342 -19.20 16.94 17.02
C ASP A 342 -19.41 18.45 16.67
N PRO A 343 -20.64 19.05 16.75
CA PRO A 343 -21.04 20.11 15.82
C PRO A 343 -20.41 21.49 16.07
N TRP A 344 -20.36 22.27 14.99
CA TRP A 344 -19.37 23.31 14.71
C TRP A 344 -19.45 24.56 15.62
N GLU A 345 -18.31 24.92 16.24
CA GLU A 345 -18.01 26.31 16.65
C GLU A 345 -17.00 27.01 15.72
N SER A 346 -16.27 26.29 14.86
CA SER A 346 -15.20 26.81 14.00
C SER A 346 -15.25 26.32 12.55
N CYS A 347 -15.00 27.21 11.57
CA CYS A 347 -14.91 26.97 10.13
C CYS A 347 -13.47 27.18 9.62
N ASP A 348 -13.03 26.32 8.68
CA ASP A 348 -11.88 26.58 7.82
C ASP A 348 -12.39 26.65 6.36
N PRO A 349 -12.40 27.82 5.71
CA PRO A 349 -13.05 28.00 4.42
C PRO A 349 -12.22 27.40 3.28
N TRP A 350 -12.53 26.14 2.94
CA TRP A 350 -12.09 25.52 1.70
C TRP A 350 -12.40 26.44 0.50
N PRO A 351 -11.51 26.54 -0.51
CA PRO A 351 -11.79 27.26 -1.75
C PRO A 351 -12.33 26.31 -2.84
N PRO A 352 -13.66 26.02 -2.91
CA PRO A 352 -14.19 25.12 -3.91
C PRO A 352 -14.14 25.76 -5.30
N THR A 353 -13.84 24.96 -6.31
CA THR A 353 -14.09 25.32 -7.73
C THR A 353 -15.58 25.32 -8.06
N THR A 354 -16.41 24.66 -7.25
CA THR A 354 -17.87 24.63 -7.33
C THR A 354 -18.51 25.25 -6.09
N ALA A 355 -18.87 26.53 -6.15
CA ALA A 355 -19.68 27.16 -5.11
C ALA A 355 -21.06 26.47 -4.99
N CYS A 356 -21.62 26.40 -3.78
CA CYS A 356 -22.98 25.88 -3.59
C CYS A 356 -23.98 26.73 -4.37
N SER A 357 -24.63 26.13 -5.38
CA SER A 357 -25.69 26.77 -6.16
C SER A 357 -26.96 26.90 -5.32
N SER A 358 -27.03 27.96 -4.54
CA SER A 358 -28.20 28.30 -3.72
C SER A 358 -29.42 28.64 -4.57
N SER A 359 -30.26 27.64 -4.85
CA SER A 359 -31.66 27.83 -5.25
C SER A 359 -32.55 27.32 -4.11
N PRO A 360 -33.23 28.19 -3.34
CA PRO A 360 -34.21 27.72 -2.38
C PRO A 360 -35.39 27.08 -3.11
N PRO A 361 -36.08 26.08 -2.52
CA PRO A 361 -37.31 25.56 -3.10
C PRO A 361 -38.36 26.67 -3.12
N SER A 362 -38.80 27.05 -4.32
CA SER A 362 -40.01 27.84 -4.51
C SER A 362 -41.22 27.05 -4.00
N GLY A 363 -41.94 27.62 -3.03
CA GLY A 363 -43.13 27.01 -2.41
C GLY A 363 -44.41 27.15 -3.22
#